data_AF-A0A1E1XRW9-F1
#
_entry.id   AF-A0A1E1XRW9-F1
#
_cell.length_a   1.000
_cell.length_b   1.000
_cell.length_c   1.000
_cell.angle_alpha   90.00
_cell.angle_beta   90.00
_cell.angle_gamma   90.00
#
_symmetry.space_group_name_H-M   'P 1'
#
loop_
_entity.id
_entity.type
_entity.pdbx_description
1 polymer ?
#
loop_
_entity_poly.entity_id
_entity_poly.type
_entity_poly.pdbx_seq_one_letter_code
_entity_poly.pdbx_strand_id
1 'polypeptide(L)'
;TEVRCTEQSKGGLKYELVLADPCMDSPLRKPSTSPPKSISAEDIEKKLKEAEERRQSLEAMKLNQLNEKMSRLAEVNQKKEGLTEEFQETTRQNYEKKIEAFKENREAHIKSIQERQREHVSRVEEVRKSLDAQTQEMLANIQKKIENANEAREAQIAALQERLRNHDKHIADVRKQLEDLVDEKREKIQKKLDTAQENRAAIYRELQTKLQEKEKHAEEVRQNKSQTLEDAPLQNSEETAASG
;
A
#
# COMPACT_ATOMS: atom_id res chain seq x y z
N THR A 1 -78.31 56.83 130.17
CA THR A 1 -77.85 55.44 130.29
C THR A 1 -79.01 54.51 130.53
N GLU A 2 -79.28 53.60 129.60
CA GLU A 2 -80.34 52.59 129.67
C GLU A 2 -79.75 51.21 129.35
N VAL A 3 -80.19 50.16 130.06
CA VAL A 3 -79.84 48.78 129.75
C VAL A 3 -81.01 48.15 128.98
N ARG A 4 -80.77 47.71 127.75
CA ARG A 4 -81.74 47.05 126.88
C ARG A 4 -81.32 45.60 126.58
N CYS A 5 -82.27 44.81 126.09
CA CYS A 5 -82.04 43.45 125.58
C CYS A 5 -81.25 42.54 126.55
N THR A 6 -81.74 42.42 127.79
CA THR A 6 -81.17 41.53 128.79
C THR A 6 -81.59 40.08 128.52
N GLU A 7 -80.61 39.22 128.24
CA GLU A 7 -80.81 37.80 128.01
C GLU A 7 -79.99 37.02 129.05
N GLN A 8 -80.69 36.32 129.95
CA GLN A 8 -80.06 35.57 131.04
C GLN A 8 -80.08 34.08 130.74
N SER A 9 -78.89 33.48 130.75
CA SER A 9 -78.71 32.04 130.67
C SER A 9 -78.12 31.53 131.99
N LYS A 10 -78.17 30.21 132.24
CA LYS A 10 -77.61 29.59 133.45
C LYS A 10 -76.13 29.92 133.70
N GLY A 11 -75.37 30.34 132.67
CA GLY A 11 -73.95 30.69 132.76
C GLY A 11 -73.62 32.19 132.80
N GLY A 12 -74.62 33.07 132.76
CA GLY A 12 -74.39 34.52 132.81
C GLY A 12 -75.48 35.34 132.13
N LEU A 13 -75.44 36.66 132.37
CA LEU A 13 -76.36 37.64 131.81
C LEU A 13 -75.66 38.44 130.71
N LYS A 14 -76.22 38.44 129.50
CA LYS A 14 -75.83 39.37 128.42
C LYS A 14 -76.84 40.52 128.40
N TYR A 15 -76.36 41.74 128.32
CA TYR A 15 -77.23 42.90 128.15
C TYR A 15 -76.53 43.97 127.32
N GLU A 16 -77.32 44.79 126.64
CA GLU A 16 -76.85 45.92 125.87
C GLU A 16 -76.93 47.18 126.74
N LEU A 17 -75.78 47.78 127.07
CA LEU A 17 -75.72 49.02 127.84
C LEU A 17 -75.58 50.21 126.90
N VAL A 18 -76.66 50.98 126.76
CA VAL A 18 -76.69 52.20 125.96
C VAL A 18 -76.39 53.38 126.89
N LEU A 19 -75.19 53.94 126.80
CA LEU A 19 -74.76 55.07 127.64
C LEU A 19 -75.46 56.39 127.24
N ALA A 20 -75.67 56.59 125.94
CA ALA A 20 -76.41 57.71 125.34
C ALA A 20 -77.10 57.23 124.06
N ASP A 21 -78.27 57.79 123.75
CA ASP A 21 -78.97 57.48 122.50
C ASP A 21 -78.14 57.93 121.28
N PRO A 22 -78.17 57.17 120.16
CA PRO A 22 -77.42 57.51 118.97
C PRO A 22 -77.78 58.93 118.48
N CYS A 23 -76.78 59.79 118.32
CA CYS A 23 -76.94 61.20 117.95
C CYS A 23 -77.59 61.40 116.55
N MET A 24 -77.73 60.34 115.75
CA MET A 24 -78.27 60.38 114.39
C MET A 24 -79.36 59.32 114.20
N ASP A 25 -80.60 59.75 113.93
CA ASP A 25 -81.76 58.89 113.67
C ASP A 25 -81.78 58.24 112.26
N SER A 26 -80.70 58.36 111.47
CA SER A 26 -80.64 57.84 110.10
C SER A 26 -79.77 56.58 110.02
N PRO A 27 -80.30 55.45 109.48
CA PRO A 27 -79.48 54.29 109.15
C PRO A 27 -78.34 54.70 108.20
N LEU A 28 -77.10 54.30 108.50
CA LEU A 28 -75.99 54.38 107.54
C LEU A 28 -76.41 53.67 106.24
N ARG A 29 -76.57 54.42 105.14
CA ARG A 29 -76.69 53.82 103.79
C ARG A 29 -75.38 53.11 103.49
N LYS A 30 -75.37 51.79 103.63
CA LYS A 30 -74.30 50.94 103.09
C LYS A 30 -74.18 51.26 101.59
N PRO A 31 -72.95 51.39 101.02
CA PRO A 31 -72.81 51.51 99.58
C PRO A 31 -73.61 50.39 98.93
N SER A 32 -74.43 50.74 97.93
CA SER A 32 -75.26 49.79 97.19
C SER A 32 -74.38 48.67 96.65
N THR A 33 -74.31 47.56 97.36
CA THR A 33 -73.79 46.30 96.89
C THR A 33 -74.81 45.71 95.93
N SER A 34 -74.99 46.33 94.77
CA SER A 34 -75.37 45.54 93.61
C SER A 34 -74.31 44.45 93.51
N PRO A 35 -74.68 43.16 93.51
CA PRO A 35 -73.70 42.08 93.45
C PRO A 35 -72.74 42.40 92.29
N PRO A 36 -71.41 42.35 92.49
CA PRO A 36 -70.51 42.39 91.34
C PRO A 36 -71.02 41.33 90.37
N LYS A 37 -71.21 41.69 89.09
CA LYS A 37 -71.70 40.78 88.05
C LYS A 37 -70.99 39.43 88.26
N SER A 38 -71.75 38.39 88.59
CA SER A 38 -71.19 37.08 88.90
C SER A 38 -70.46 36.59 87.66
N ILE A 39 -69.14 36.54 87.75
CA ILE A 39 -68.31 36.07 86.65
C ILE A 39 -68.73 34.62 86.37
N SER A 40 -69.25 34.35 85.17
CA SER A 40 -69.67 33.00 84.77
C SER A 40 -68.45 32.08 84.71
N ALA A 41 -68.64 30.78 84.95
CA ALA A 41 -67.57 29.80 84.79
C ALA A 41 -66.94 29.87 83.38
N GLU A 42 -67.76 30.11 82.35
CA GLU A 42 -67.31 30.31 80.98
C GLU A 42 -66.43 31.56 80.81
N ASP A 43 -66.74 32.66 81.51
CA ASP A 43 -65.92 33.89 81.47
C ASP A 43 -64.55 33.70 82.15
N ILE A 44 -64.49 32.87 83.18
CA ILE A 44 -63.24 32.51 83.87
C ILE A 44 -62.37 31.64 82.96
N GLU A 45 -62.96 30.59 82.37
CA GLU A 45 -62.27 29.68 81.47
C GLU A 45 -61.76 30.42 80.23
N LYS A 46 -62.57 31.29 79.65
CA LYS A 46 -62.17 32.15 78.52
C LYS A 46 -60.96 33.01 78.87
N LYS A 47 -60.93 33.66 80.04
CA LYS A 47 -59.78 34.46 80.48
C LYS A 47 -58.51 33.63 80.70
N LEU A 48 -58.65 32.40 81.22
CA LEU A 48 -57.51 31.48 81.38
C LEU A 48 -56.99 31.03 80.02
N LYS A 49 -57.87 30.71 79.07
CA LYS A 49 -57.52 30.35 77.71
C LYS A 49 -56.83 31.51 76.97
N GLU A 50 -57.34 32.74 77.09
CA GLU A 50 -56.69 33.92 76.51
C GLU A 50 -55.32 34.21 77.15
N ALA A 51 -55.10 33.87 78.42
CA ALA A 51 -53.78 33.96 79.05
C ALA A 51 -52.81 32.88 78.55
N GLU A 52 -53.30 31.67 78.35
CA GLU A 52 -52.58 30.54 77.77
C GLU A 52 -52.16 30.83 76.32
N GLU A 53 -53.09 31.30 75.48
CA GLU A 53 -52.83 31.67 74.09
C GLU A 53 -51.79 32.81 73.98
N ARG A 54 -51.85 33.80 74.88
CA ARG A 54 -50.82 34.85 74.96
C ARG A 54 -49.45 34.27 75.33
N ARG A 55 -49.38 33.31 76.26
CA ARG A 55 -48.12 32.64 76.62
C ARG A 55 -47.57 31.88 75.42
N GLN A 56 -48.39 31.07 74.76
CA GLN A 56 -48.01 30.28 73.59
C GLN A 56 -47.58 31.17 72.42
N SER A 57 -48.27 32.29 72.17
CA SER A 57 -47.89 33.25 71.14
C SER A 57 -46.51 33.88 71.39
N LEU A 58 -46.20 34.25 72.64
CA LEU A 58 -44.89 34.78 73.01
C LEU A 58 -43.78 33.72 72.88
N GLU A 59 -44.06 32.47 73.25
CA GLU A 59 -43.13 31.35 73.06
C GLU A 59 -42.88 31.06 71.58
N ALA A 60 -43.94 31.01 70.75
CA ALA A 60 -43.83 30.83 69.31
C ALA A 60 -43.04 31.98 68.65
N MET A 61 -43.27 33.23 69.07
CA MET A 61 -42.52 34.38 68.57
C MET A 61 -41.03 34.28 68.91
N LYS A 62 -40.69 33.84 70.14
CA LYS A 62 -39.28 33.58 70.53
C LYS A 62 -38.67 32.45 69.71
N LEU A 63 -39.41 31.37 69.49
CA LEU A 63 -38.92 30.22 68.70
C LEU A 63 -38.69 30.63 67.24
N ASN A 64 -39.60 31.39 66.64
CA ASN A 64 -39.44 31.93 65.29
C ASN A 64 -38.22 32.84 65.17
N GLN A 65 -37.99 33.74 66.13
CA GLN A 65 -36.79 34.58 66.14
C GLN A 65 -35.49 33.77 66.26
N LEU A 66 -35.49 32.69 67.04
CA LEU A 66 -34.35 31.79 67.13
C LEU A 66 -34.14 31.05 65.80
N ASN A 67 -35.20 30.55 65.19
CA ASN A 67 -35.13 29.84 63.92
C ASN A 67 -34.65 30.76 62.78
N GLU A 68 -35.11 32.02 62.74
CA GLU A 68 -34.61 33.02 61.79
C GLU A 68 -33.11 33.28 61.97
N LYS A 69 -32.62 33.40 63.21
CA LYS A 69 -31.18 33.57 63.47
C LYS A 69 -30.37 32.35 63.01
N MET A 70 -30.87 31.14 63.28
CA MET A 70 -30.22 29.89 62.82
C MET A 70 -30.22 29.77 61.30
N SER A 71 -31.32 30.12 60.64
CA SER A 71 -31.42 30.11 59.18
C SER A 71 -30.45 31.11 58.54
N ARG A 72 -30.33 32.33 59.06
CA ARG A 72 -29.34 33.32 58.57
C ARG A 72 -27.90 32.84 58.78
N LEU A 73 -27.59 32.22 59.92
CA LEU A 73 -26.26 31.63 60.15
C LEU A 73 -25.94 30.52 59.16
N ALA A 74 -26.91 29.64 58.87
CA ALA A 74 -26.75 28.59 57.87
C ALA A 74 -26.52 29.18 56.46
N GLU A 75 -27.29 30.20 56.06
CA GLU A 75 -27.13 30.86 54.76
C GLU A 75 -25.76 31.55 54.63
N VAL A 76 -25.28 32.22 55.68
CA VAL A 76 -23.95 32.86 55.69
C VAL A 76 -22.85 31.81 55.59
N ASN A 77 -22.95 30.70 56.32
CA ASN A 77 -21.98 29.61 56.24
C ASN A 77 -21.98 28.97 54.84
N GLN A 78 -23.15 28.71 54.27
CA GLN A 78 -23.27 28.17 52.91
C GLN A 78 -22.66 29.11 51.87
N LYS A 79 -22.88 30.43 51.97
CA LYS A 79 -22.25 31.41 51.07
C LYS A 79 -20.73 31.43 51.22
N LYS A 80 -20.23 31.34 52.44
CA LYS A 80 -18.78 31.28 52.70
C LYS A 80 -18.15 30.02 52.11
N GLU A 81 -18.81 28.88 52.27
CA GLU A 81 -18.38 27.60 51.69
C GLU A 81 -18.42 27.67 50.16
N GLY A 82 -19.51 28.17 49.57
CA GLY A 82 -19.64 28.33 48.11
C GLY A 82 -18.57 29.22 47.49
N LEU A 83 -18.24 30.37 48.11
CA LEU A 83 -17.14 31.24 47.64
C LEU A 83 -15.78 30.54 47.74
N THR A 84 -15.58 29.72 48.77
CA THR A 84 -14.35 28.96 48.97
C THR A 84 -14.22 27.88 47.90
N GLU A 85 -15.30 27.16 47.60
CA GLU A 85 -15.37 26.15 46.56
C GLU A 85 -15.14 26.77 45.17
N GLU A 86 -15.80 27.88 44.85
CA GLU A 86 -15.63 28.58 43.57
C GLU A 86 -14.19 29.06 43.36
N PHE A 87 -13.56 29.59 44.43
CA PHE A 87 -12.16 29.98 44.38
C PHE A 87 -11.23 28.79 44.13
N GLN A 88 -11.47 27.66 44.81
CA GLN A 88 -10.69 26.44 44.62
C GLN A 88 -10.86 25.88 43.20
N GLU A 89 -12.09 25.82 42.70
CA GLU A 89 -12.43 25.34 41.37
C GLU A 89 -11.78 26.22 40.29
N THR A 90 -11.94 27.54 40.39
CA THR A 90 -11.36 28.49 39.44
C THR A 90 -9.83 28.41 39.43
N THR A 91 -9.21 28.27 40.61
CA THR A 91 -7.75 28.12 40.73
C THR A 91 -7.26 26.82 40.09
N ARG A 92 -7.95 25.69 40.36
CA ARG A 92 -7.68 24.40 39.74
C ARG A 92 -7.79 24.47 38.22
N GLN A 93 -8.90 24.99 37.69
CA GLN A 93 -9.12 25.11 36.25
C GLN A 93 -8.08 26.00 35.58
N ASN A 94 -7.70 27.12 36.20
CA ASN A 94 -6.66 28.00 35.65
C ASN A 94 -5.29 27.32 35.63
N TYR A 95 -4.97 26.54 36.66
CA TYR A 95 -3.74 25.76 36.70
C TYR A 95 -3.74 24.67 35.62
N GLU A 96 -4.83 23.91 35.48
CA GLU A 96 -4.99 22.88 34.45
C GLU A 96 -4.86 23.47 33.03
N LYS A 97 -5.56 24.58 32.75
CA LYS A 97 -5.43 25.30 31.46
C LYS A 97 -3.99 25.70 31.17
N LYS A 98 -3.25 26.16 32.19
CA LYS A 98 -1.85 26.54 32.04
C LYS A 98 -0.99 25.31 31.72
N ILE A 99 -1.19 24.20 32.41
CA ILE A 99 -0.46 22.95 32.16
C ILE A 99 -0.75 22.43 30.75
N GLU A 100 -2.01 22.41 30.32
CA GLU A 100 -2.35 21.94 28.97
C GLU A 100 -1.76 22.86 27.90
N ALA A 101 -1.85 24.19 28.07
CA ALA A 101 -1.22 25.13 27.13
C ALA A 101 0.32 24.94 27.04
N PHE A 102 1.00 24.67 28.15
CA PHE A 102 2.43 24.35 28.13
C PHE A 102 2.73 23.05 27.39
N LYS A 103 1.90 22.03 27.61
CA LYS A 103 2.02 20.72 26.97
C LYS A 103 1.77 20.83 25.45
N GLU A 104 0.69 21.48 25.04
CA GLU A 104 0.37 21.73 23.63
C GLU A 104 1.48 22.52 22.93
N ASN A 105 2.00 23.59 23.55
CA ASN A 105 3.11 24.37 22.99
C ASN A 105 4.38 23.52 22.83
N ARG A 106 4.69 22.68 23.83
CA ARG A 106 5.84 21.77 23.76
C ARG A 106 5.67 20.73 22.66
N GLU A 107 4.48 20.13 22.55
CA GLU A 107 4.17 19.15 21.53
C GLU A 107 4.18 19.76 20.13
N ALA A 108 3.63 20.97 19.94
CA ALA A 108 3.68 21.69 18.68
C ALA A 108 5.13 22.00 18.27
N HIS A 109 5.98 22.42 19.20
CA HIS A 109 7.39 22.67 18.94
C HIS A 109 8.13 21.40 18.50
N ILE A 110 7.93 20.29 19.22
CA ILE A 110 8.52 18.98 18.86
C ILE A 110 8.02 18.53 17.48
N LYS A 111 6.70 18.63 17.23
CA LYS A 111 6.09 18.24 15.96
C LYS A 111 6.66 19.06 14.78
N SER A 112 6.87 20.37 14.96
CA SER A 112 7.50 21.24 13.97
C SER A 112 8.95 20.82 13.66
N ILE A 113 9.74 20.44 14.68
CA ILE A 113 11.10 19.94 14.46
C ILE A 113 11.06 18.61 13.68
N GLN A 114 10.19 17.68 14.09
CA GLN A 114 10.06 16.39 13.44
C GLN A 114 9.59 16.52 11.98
N GLU A 115 8.69 17.45 11.69
CA GLU A 115 8.22 17.72 10.33
C GLU A 115 9.34 18.26 9.44
N ARG A 116 10.09 19.26 9.90
CA ARG A 116 11.27 19.76 9.19
C ARG A 116 12.32 18.66 8.94
N GLN A 117 12.51 17.76 9.90
CA GLN A 117 13.41 16.61 9.72
C GLN A 117 12.88 15.62 8.68
N ARG A 118 11.59 15.29 8.70
CA ARG A 118 10.96 14.43 7.69
C ARG A 118 11.07 15.02 6.28
N GLU A 119 10.81 16.31 6.12
CA GLU A 119 10.96 17.01 4.85
C GLU A 119 12.41 16.97 4.35
N HIS A 120 13.38 17.21 5.24
CA HIS A 120 14.79 17.14 4.88
C HIS A 120 15.18 15.74 4.38
N VAL A 121 14.74 14.68 5.07
CA VAL A 121 14.99 13.29 4.64
C VAL A 121 14.34 13.01 3.28
N SER A 122 13.08 13.42 3.08
CA SER A 122 12.39 13.28 1.79
C SER A 122 13.15 13.96 0.66
N ARG A 123 13.61 15.19 0.87
CA ARG A 123 14.39 15.95 -0.12
C ARG A 123 15.72 15.27 -0.45
N VAL A 124 16.41 14.73 0.54
CA VAL A 124 17.66 13.98 0.32
C VAL A 124 17.39 12.72 -0.52
N GLU A 125 16.31 11.99 -0.24
CA GLU A 125 15.92 10.83 -1.02
C GLU A 125 15.55 11.17 -2.47
N GLU A 126 14.83 12.28 -2.69
CA GLU A 126 14.51 12.78 -4.03
C GLU A 126 15.77 13.11 -4.82
N VAL A 127 16.72 13.82 -4.20
CA VAL A 127 18.02 14.14 -4.83
C VAL A 127 18.78 12.86 -5.16
N ARG A 128 18.83 11.87 -4.25
CA ARG A 128 19.48 10.58 -4.48
C ARG A 128 18.87 9.86 -5.68
N LYS A 129 17.54 9.71 -5.71
CA LYS A 129 16.81 9.05 -6.81
C LYS A 129 17.03 9.76 -8.14
N SER A 130 17.03 11.09 -8.15
CA SER A 130 17.30 11.89 -9.35
C SER A 130 18.72 11.64 -9.89
N LEU A 131 19.72 11.62 -9.00
CA LEU A 131 21.10 11.34 -9.38
C LEU A 131 21.30 9.91 -9.89
N ASP A 132 20.66 8.93 -9.23
CA ASP A 132 20.68 7.53 -9.66
C ASP A 132 20.05 7.38 -11.06
N ALA A 133 18.91 8.04 -11.30
CA ALA A 133 18.23 8.03 -12.60
C ALA A 133 19.10 8.65 -13.70
N GLN A 134 19.71 9.82 -13.45
CA GLN A 134 20.64 10.45 -14.39
C GLN A 134 21.85 9.56 -14.69
N THR A 135 22.38 8.87 -13.67
CA THR A 135 23.50 7.95 -13.83
C THR A 135 23.11 6.74 -14.68
N GLN A 136 21.95 6.15 -14.44
CA GLN A 136 21.42 5.03 -15.24
C GLN A 136 21.18 5.43 -16.69
N GLU A 137 20.61 6.61 -16.93
CA GLU A 137 20.41 7.16 -18.27
C GLU A 137 21.76 7.36 -18.99
N MET A 138 22.76 7.92 -18.30
CA MET A 138 24.10 8.08 -18.86
C MET A 138 24.73 6.73 -19.23
N LEU A 139 24.64 5.73 -18.36
CA LEU A 139 25.14 4.38 -18.63
C LEU A 139 24.42 3.73 -19.82
N ALA A 140 23.10 3.86 -19.91
CA ALA A 140 22.32 3.35 -21.02
C ALA A 140 22.72 4.02 -22.35
N ASN A 141 22.95 5.33 -22.33
CA ASN A 141 23.42 6.08 -23.49
C ASN A 141 24.83 5.66 -23.94
N ILE A 142 25.74 5.40 -22.99
CA ILE A 142 27.08 4.89 -23.29
C ILE A 142 26.99 3.48 -23.88
N GLN A 143 26.20 2.60 -23.27
CA GLN A 143 26.02 1.22 -23.74
C GLN A 143 25.47 1.20 -25.17
N LYS A 144 24.45 2.01 -25.45
CA LYS A 144 23.87 2.14 -26.79
C LYS A 144 24.88 2.63 -27.82
N LYS A 145 25.77 3.56 -27.45
CA LYS A 145 26.85 4.02 -28.34
C LYS A 145 27.85 2.91 -28.65
N ILE A 146 28.21 2.10 -27.65
CA ILE A 146 29.12 0.96 -27.83
C ILE A 146 28.47 -0.09 -28.74
N GLU A 147 27.20 -0.40 -28.51
CA GLU A 147 26.44 -1.36 -29.32
C GLU A 147 26.35 -0.91 -30.78
N ASN A 148 25.92 0.34 -31.03
CA ASN A 148 25.87 0.89 -32.39
C ASN A 148 27.25 0.89 -33.09
N ALA A 149 28.32 1.21 -32.36
CA ALA A 149 29.68 1.20 -32.91
C ALA A 149 30.14 -0.23 -33.25
N ASN A 150 29.80 -1.20 -32.41
CA ASN A 150 30.07 -2.62 -32.65
C ASN A 150 29.29 -3.13 -33.86
N GLU A 151 27.99 -2.85 -33.95
CA GLU A 151 27.16 -3.22 -35.10
C GLU A 151 27.71 -2.63 -36.41
N ALA A 152 28.10 -1.35 -36.39
CA ALA A 152 28.71 -0.70 -37.56
C ALA A 152 30.03 -1.37 -37.95
N ARG A 153 30.87 -1.74 -36.97
CA ARG A 153 32.14 -2.44 -37.21
C ARG A 153 31.90 -3.84 -37.78
N GLU A 154 30.99 -4.62 -37.20
CA GLU A 154 30.64 -5.96 -37.66
C GLU A 154 30.05 -5.91 -39.08
N ALA A 155 29.18 -4.94 -39.38
CA ALA A 155 28.65 -4.74 -40.72
C ALA A 155 29.75 -4.44 -41.75
N GLN A 156 30.73 -3.59 -41.39
CA GLN A 156 31.88 -3.30 -42.27
C GLN A 156 32.76 -4.54 -42.50
N ILE A 157 33.04 -5.33 -41.45
CA ILE A 157 33.80 -6.56 -41.55
C ILE A 157 33.06 -7.57 -42.43
N ALA A 158 31.76 -7.77 -42.21
CA ALA A 158 30.92 -8.66 -43.01
C ALA A 158 30.91 -8.25 -44.49
N ALA A 159 30.79 -6.96 -44.79
CA ALA A 159 30.84 -6.46 -46.17
C ALA A 159 32.20 -6.67 -46.85
N LEU A 160 33.31 -6.62 -46.10
CA LEU A 160 34.65 -6.95 -46.62
C LEU A 160 34.78 -8.45 -46.87
N GLN A 161 34.35 -9.29 -45.93
CA GLN A 161 34.36 -10.74 -46.07
C GLN A 161 33.52 -11.21 -47.26
N GLU A 162 32.36 -10.59 -47.48
CA GLU A 162 31.50 -10.92 -48.61
C GLU A 162 32.14 -10.53 -49.96
N ARG A 163 32.82 -9.39 -50.04
CA ARG A 163 33.60 -9.03 -51.24
C ARG A 163 34.71 -10.02 -51.52
N LEU A 164 35.43 -10.48 -50.49
CA LEU A 164 36.48 -11.49 -50.63
C LEU A 164 35.90 -12.83 -51.12
N ARG A 165 34.79 -13.30 -50.53
CA ARG A 165 34.09 -14.52 -50.98
C ARG A 165 33.67 -14.44 -52.45
N ASN A 166 33.15 -13.29 -52.88
CA ASN A 166 32.76 -13.09 -54.27
C ASN A 166 33.97 -13.10 -55.21
N HIS A 167 35.12 -12.55 -54.78
CA HIS A 167 36.36 -12.62 -55.55
C HIS A 167 36.90 -14.04 -55.65
N ASP A 168 36.92 -14.80 -54.54
CA ASP A 168 37.35 -16.19 -54.52
C ASP A 168 36.47 -17.06 -55.42
N LYS A 169 35.15 -16.83 -55.41
CA LYS A 169 34.20 -17.48 -56.31
C LYS A 169 34.53 -17.19 -57.77
N HIS A 170 34.78 -15.92 -58.12
CA HIS A 170 35.16 -15.55 -59.47
C HIS A 170 36.47 -16.21 -59.91
N ILE A 171 37.48 -16.25 -59.03
CA ILE A 171 38.74 -16.96 -59.30
C ILE A 171 38.48 -18.45 -59.56
N ALA A 172 37.64 -19.10 -58.76
CA ALA A 172 37.27 -20.50 -58.95
C ALA A 172 36.57 -20.72 -60.30
N ASP A 173 35.64 -19.84 -60.68
CA ASP A 173 34.95 -19.90 -61.96
C ASP A 173 35.93 -19.74 -63.14
N VAL A 174 36.86 -18.79 -63.08
CA VAL A 174 37.90 -18.60 -64.11
C VAL A 174 38.84 -19.80 -64.20
N ARG A 175 39.26 -20.36 -63.05
CA ARG A 175 40.09 -21.58 -63.03
C ARG A 175 39.38 -22.75 -63.70
N LYS A 176 38.10 -22.94 -63.39
CA LYS A 176 37.28 -23.98 -64.00
C LYS A 176 37.15 -23.78 -65.51
N GLN A 177 36.90 -22.55 -65.97
CA GLN A 177 36.84 -22.24 -67.41
C GLN A 177 38.16 -22.56 -68.13
N LEU A 178 39.30 -22.28 -67.50
CA LEU A 178 40.62 -22.62 -68.06
C LEU A 178 40.85 -24.14 -68.10
N GLU A 179 40.42 -24.86 -67.06
CA GLU A 179 40.48 -26.33 -67.00
C GLU A 179 39.62 -26.97 -68.10
N ASP A 180 38.36 -26.54 -68.22
CA ASP A 180 37.44 -26.99 -69.27
C ASP A 180 38.04 -26.76 -70.68
N LEU A 181 38.70 -25.61 -70.90
CA LEU A 181 39.36 -25.31 -72.17
C LEU A 181 40.58 -26.21 -72.42
N VAL A 182 41.38 -26.50 -71.39
CA VAL A 182 42.51 -27.43 -71.50
C VAL A 182 42.01 -28.82 -71.87
N ASP A 183 40.94 -29.29 -71.24
CA ASP A 183 40.34 -30.59 -71.52
C ASP A 183 39.75 -30.66 -72.93
N GLU A 184 39.07 -29.60 -73.39
CA GLU A 184 38.58 -29.51 -74.77
C GLU A 184 39.74 -29.59 -75.80
N LYS A 185 40.87 -28.93 -75.53
CA LYS A 185 42.07 -29.01 -76.40
C LYS A 185 42.71 -30.39 -76.35
N ARG A 186 42.79 -31.03 -75.18
CA ARG A 186 43.28 -32.41 -75.02
C ARG A 186 42.43 -33.38 -75.81
N GLU A 187 41.11 -33.30 -75.69
CA GLU A 187 40.17 -34.14 -76.42
C GLU A 187 40.30 -33.96 -77.95
N LYS A 188 40.43 -32.70 -78.41
CA LYS A 188 40.68 -32.40 -79.84
C LYS A 188 41.99 -33.00 -80.35
N ILE A 189 43.06 -32.97 -79.55
CA ILE A 189 44.35 -33.59 -79.90
C ILE A 189 44.20 -35.11 -79.93
N GLN A 190 43.56 -35.70 -78.93
CA GLN A 190 43.34 -37.15 -78.84
C GLN A 190 42.55 -37.66 -80.05
N LYS A 191 41.42 -37.02 -80.38
CA LYS A 191 40.62 -37.38 -81.57
C LYS A 191 41.44 -37.36 -82.87
N LYS A 192 42.33 -36.37 -83.02
CA LYS A 192 43.22 -36.28 -84.20
C LYS A 192 44.23 -37.43 -84.24
N LEU A 193 44.80 -37.80 -83.09
CA LEU A 193 45.72 -38.95 -82.98
C LEU A 193 45.00 -40.26 -83.29
N ASP A 194 43.82 -40.48 -82.74
CA ASP A 194 43.01 -41.68 -82.96
C ASP A 194 42.63 -41.81 -84.44
N THR A 195 42.14 -40.71 -85.06
CA THR A 195 41.83 -40.68 -86.50
C THR A 195 43.05 -40.99 -87.36
N ALA A 196 44.22 -40.41 -87.03
CA ALA A 196 45.46 -40.69 -87.75
C ALA A 196 45.90 -42.15 -87.60
N GLN A 197 45.72 -42.74 -86.41
CA GLN A 197 46.00 -44.15 -86.14
C GLN A 197 45.05 -45.08 -86.90
N GLU A 198 43.75 -44.78 -86.92
CA GLU A 198 42.74 -45.50 -87.69
C GLU A 198 43.04 -45.47 -89.19
N ASN A 199 43.37 -44.30 -89.72
CA ASN A 199 43.76 -44.14 -91.13
C ASN A 199 45.02 -44.95 -91.46
N ARG A 200 46.04 -44.89 -90.59
CA ARG A 200 47.26 -45.69 -90.76
C ARG A 200 46.96 -47.20 -90.71
N ALA A 201 46.11 -47.65 -89.80
CA ALA A 201 45.68 -49.04 -89.69
C ALA A 201 44.83 -49.49 -90.89
N ALA A 202 44.03 -48.59 -91.48
CA ALA A 202 43.30 -48.86 -92.72
C ALA A 202 44.25 -49.07 -93.90
N ILE A 203 45.26 -48.21 -94.07
CA ILE A 203 46.29 -48.35 -95.11
C ILE A 203 47.05 -49.68 -94.96
N TYR A 204 47.45 -50.06 -93.74
CA TYR A 204 48.11 -51.35 -93.52
C TYR A 204 47.20 -52.54 -93.81
N ARG A 205 45.91 -52.47 -93.44
CA ARG A 205 44.93 -53.52 -93.78
C ARG A 205 44.77 -53.66 -95.30
N GLU A 206 44.59 -52.56 -96.02
CA GLU A 206 44.52 -52.57 -97.48
C GLU A 206 45.78 -53.15 -98.13
N LEU A 207 46.97 -52.80 -97.61
CA LEU A 207 48.23 -53.37 -98.09
C LEU A 207 48.31 -54.88 -97.84
N GLN A 208 47.88 -55.33 -96.65
CA GLN A 208 47.85 -56.75 -96.31
C GLN A 208 46.86 -57.53 -97.18
N THR A 209 45.67 -56.97 -97.46
CA THR A 209 44.70 -57.58 -98.38
C THR A 209 45.29 -57.71 -99.79
N LYS A 210 45.93 -56.66 -100.32
CA LYS A 210 46.62 -56.72 -101.62
C LYS A 210 47.73 -57.78 -101.66
N LEU A 211 48.45 -57.98 -100.55
CA LEU A 211 49.45 -59.04 -100.44
C LEU A 211 48.80 -60.43 -100.44
N GLN A 212 47.71 -60.63 -99.68
CA GLN A 212 46.96 -61.88 -99.65
C GLN A 212 46.32 -62.21 -101.01
N GLU A 213 45.81 -61.22 -101.74
CA GLU A 213 45.28 -61.40 -103.10
C GLU A 213 46.37 -61.89 -104.06
N LYS A 214 47.58 -61.30 -103.97
CA LYS A 214 48.73 -61.77 -104.76
C LYS A 214 49.15 -63.19 -104.38
N GLU A 215 49.08 -63.55 -103.11
CA GLU A 215 49.38 -64.90 -102.63
C GLU A 215 48.35 -65.92 -103.12
N LYS A 216 47.05 -65.60 -103.00
CA LYS A 216 45.96 -66.41 -103.55
C LYS A 216 46.09 -66.59 -105.06
N HIS A 217 46.40 -65.52 -105.79
CA HIS A 217 46.63 -65.62 -107.23
C HIS A 217 47.83 -66.52 -107.55
N ALA A 218 48.92 -66.43 -106.78
CA ALA A 218 50.05 -67.34 -106.94
C ALA A 218 49.67 -68.80 -106.63
N GLU A 219 48.79 -69.05 -105.65
CA GLU A 219 48.23 -70.37 -105.36
C GLU A 219 47.33 -70.89 -106.48
N GLU A 220 46.42 -70.06 -107.00
CA GLU A 220 45.57 -70.40 -108.16
C GLU A 220 46.42 -70.78 -109.37
N VAL A 221 47.49 -70.01 -109.66
CA VAL A 221 48.43 -70.34 -110.73
C VAL A 221 49.13 -71.68 -110.46
N ARG A 222 49.52 -71.97 -109.21
CA ARG A 222 50.10 -73.28 -108.83
C ARG A 222 49.09 -74.42 -108.96
N GLN A 223 47.84 -74.22 -108.56
CA GLN A 223 46.77 -75.21 -108.69
C GLN A 223 46.41 -75.46 -110.15
N ASN A 224 46.32 -74.41 -110.98
CA ASN A 224 46.13 -74.53 -112.42
C ASN A 224 47.29 -75.32 -113.05
N LYS A 225 48.53 -75.10 -112.57
CA LYS A 225 49.72 -75.85 -112.99
C LYS A 225 49.71 -77.31 -112.54
N SER A 226 49.23 -77.62 -111.32
CA SER A 226 49.11 -79.01 -110.85
C SER A 226 47.94 -79.74 -111.52
N GLN A 227 46.82 -79.06 -111.79
CA GLN A 227 45.71 -79.61 -112.56
C GLN A 227 46.13 -79.89 -114.02
N THR A 228 46.98 -79.05 -114.63
CA THR A 228 47.58 -79.39 -115.94
C THR A 228 48.59 -80.54 -115.88
N LEU A 229 49.12 -80.88 -114.70
CA LEU A 229 50.04 -82.02 -114.50
C LEU A 229 49.30 -83.32 -114.11
N GLU A 230 48.12 -83.26 -113.48
CA GLU A 230 47.28 -84.43 -113.24
C GLU A 230 46.47 -84.86 -114.49
N ASP A 231 46.24 -83.95 -115.46
CA ASP A 231 45.50 -84.23 -116.71
C ASP A 231 46.38 -84.38 -117.98
N ALA A 232 47.68 -84.66 -117.86
CA ALA A 232 48.57 -84.85 -119.02
C ALA A 232 49.15 -86.29 -119.15
N PRO A 233 48.77 -87.06 -120.19
CA PRO A 233 49.26 -88.43 -120.44
C PRO A 233 50.60 -88.47 -121.22
N LEU A 234 51.33 -89.56 -120.97
CA LEU A 234 52.64 -89.94 -121.54
C LEU A 234 52.68 -90.02 -123.07
N GLN A 235 53.75 -89.49 -123.69
CA GLN A 235 54.44 -90.13 -124.83
C GLN A 235 55.89 -89.64 -125.03
N ASN A 236 56.75 -90.60 -125.41
CA ASN A 236 58.19 -90.56 -125.67
C ASN A 236 58.56 -90.01 -127.07
N SER A 237 59.71 -89.33 -127.18
CA SER A 237 60.74 -89.58 -128.22
C SER A 237 62.01 -88.73 -128.02
N GLU A 238 63.14 -89.42 -127.84
CA GLU A 238 64.50 -89.24 -128.43
C GLU A 238 64.73 -88.06 -129.41
N GLU A 239 65.92 -87.50 -129.66
CA GLU A 239 67.30 -87.53 -129.13
C GLU A 239 68.05 -86.51 -130.04
N THR A 240 68.96 -85.67 -129.52
CA THR A 240 70.22 -85.29 -130.23
C THR A 240 71.14 -84.41 -129.39
N ALA A 241 72.43 -84.67 -129.54
CA ALA A 241 73.57 -84.09 -128.83
C ALA A 241 74.28 -82.96 -129.61
N ALA A 242 74.95 -82.05 -128.89
CA ALA A 242 76.16 -81.29 -129.26
C ALA A 242 76.64 -80.56 -127.98
N SER A 243 77.73 -80.94 -127.30
CA SER A 243 79.16 -80.69 -127.59
C SER A 243 79.53 -79.22 -127.72
N GLY A 244 80.37 -78.72 -126.79
CA GLY A 244 80.95 -77.38 -126.77
C GLY A 244 81.22 -76.87 -125.37
#